data_AF-A0A8S0VY93-F1
#
_entry.id   AF-A0A8S0VY93-F1
#
_cell.length_a   1.000
_cell.length_b   1.000
_cell.length_c   1.000
_cell.angle_alpha   90.00
_cell.angle_beta   90.00
_cell.angle_gamma   90.00
#
_symmetry.space_group_name_H-M   'P 1'
#
loop_
_entity.id
_entity.type
_entity.pdbx_description
1 polymer ?
#
loop_
_entity_poly.entity_id
_entity_poly.type
_entity_poly.pdbx_seq_one_letter_code
_entity_poly.pdbx_strand_id
1 'polypeptide(L)'
;MHFLGSLSLLAIAVTAAYAQFEVPLSVWPPGPGQILRAQQPDPEITAILKQIDPNRIKASIEKLVSFGTRHTLSSQTDPVRGIGAARDWIAAELHSYAAASNGRMVVTVPSYLQPVANRVPVPTVISNVVATLTGSKDPNRVYVVSGHYDTRVSDALNFVDDAPGANDDASGVAISLELARVMASHQPAATMMLLEWRSR
;
A
#
# COMPACT_ATOMS: atom_id res chain seq x y z
N MET A 1 -3.41 48.77 49.59
CA MET A 1 -4.21 48.53 48.36
C MET A 1 -3.21 48.45 47.20
N HIS A 2 -2.62 47.27 46.96
CA HIS A 2 -2.99 46.29 45.92
C HIS A 2 -3.08 46.94 44.52
N PHE A 3 -2.03 46.85 43.70
CA PHE A 3 -1.59 45.75 42.81
C PHE A 3 -1.94 46.09 41.34
N LEU A 4 -0.95 46.58 40.59
CA LEU A 4 -0.98 46.65 39.13
C LEU A 4 -0.58 45.28 38.58
N GLY A 5 -1.54 44.53 38.05
CA GLY A 5 -1.31 43.25 37.38
C GLY A 5 -1.00 43.47 35.90
N SER A 6 0.26 43.24 35.51
CA SER A 6 0.68 43.07 34.12
C SER A 6 0.21 41.71 33.59
N LEU A 7 -0.55 41.71 32.50
CA LEU A 7 -0.95 40.50 31.79
C LEU A 7 0.21 40.03 30.90
N SER A 8 0.98 39.05 31.37
CA SER A 8 1.98 38.35 30.54
C SER A 8 1.27 37.25 29.75
N LEU A 9 1.19 37.40 28.43
CA LEU A 9 0.77 36.32 27.52
C LEU A 9 1.91 35.29 27.45
N LEU A 10 1.74 34.15 28.14
CA LEU A 10 2.66 33.03 28.04
C LEU A 10 2.31 32.20 26.79
N ALA A 11 3.16 32.26 25.77
CA ALA A 11 3.09 31.34 24.64
C ALA A 11 3.48 29.94 25.11
N ILE A 12 2.52 29.01 25.11
CA ILE A 12 2.79 27.59 25.41
C ILE A 12 3.39 26.97 24.15
N ALA A 13 4.72 26.84 24.12
CA ALA A 13 5.39 25.95 23.19
C ALA A 13 5.12 24.51 23.62
N VAL A 14 4.31 23.79 22.85
CA VAL A 14 4.14 22.34 23.03
C VAL A 14 5.36 21.64 22.45
N THR A 15 6.35 21.36 23.29
CA THR A 15 7.41 20.41 22.98
C THR A 15 6.86 19.00 23.18
N ALA A 16 6.68 18.25 22.09
CA ALA A 16 6.38 16.82 22.17
C ALA A 16 7.61 16.10 22.73
N ALA A 17 7.62 15.84 24.03
CA ALA A 17 8.59 14.96 24.67
C ALA A 17 8.24 13.51 24.31
N TYR A 18 8.97 12.92 23.38
CA TYR A 18 8.97 11.49 23.19
C TYR A 18 9.63 10.85 24.41
N ALA A 19 8.84 10.27 25.30
CA ALA A 19 9.35 9.41 26.36
C ALA A 19 9.96 8.17 25.70
N GLN A 20 11.29 8.09 25.68
CA GLN A 20 11.99 6.86 25.31
C GLN A 20 11.77 5.86 26.44
N PHE A 21 10.95 4.84 26.20
CA PHE A 21 10.92 3.65 27.06
C PHE A 21 12.24 2.92 26.86
N GLU A 22 13.21 3.14 27.75
CA GLU A 22 14.38 2.28 27.87
C GLU A 22 13.95 0.96 28.51
N VAL A 23 13.68 -0.05 27.68
CA VAL A 23 13.60 -1.43 28.17
C VAL A 23 15.03 -1.84 28.56
N PRO A 24 15.29 -2.28 29.80
CA PRO A 24 16.62 -2.77 30.18
C PRO A 24 17.00 -3.93 29.26
N LEU A 25 18.04 -3.75 28.45
CA LEU A 25 18.55 -4.73 27.49
C LEU A 25 19.04 -6.04 28.13
N SER A 26 19.03 -6.15 29.46
CA SER A 26 19.58 -7.26 30.23
C SER A 26 18.79 -8.58 30.15
N VAL A 27 17.67 -8.63 29.43
CA VAL A 27 16.76 -9.80 29.39
C VAL A 27 16.80 -10.56 28.06
N TRP A 28 17.53 -10.07 27.04
CA TRP A 28 17.61 -10.76 25.74
C TRP A 28 18.90 -11.60 25.63
N PRO A 29 18.83 -12.89 25.24
CA PRO A 29 20.03 -13.69 25.05
C PRO A 29 20.93 -13.07 23.96
N PRO A 30 22.27 -13.08 24.10
CA PRO A 30 23.17 -12.54 23.10
C PRO A 30 23.14 -13.45 21.86
N GLY A 31 22.22 -13.16 20.94
CA GLY A 31 22.21 -13.75 19.60
C GLY A 31 23.35 -13.19 18.74
N PRO A 32 23.61 -13.74 17.55
CA PRO A 32 24.66 -13.27 16.64
C PRO A 32 24.42 -11.86 16.06
N GLY A 33 23.29 -11.23 16.38
CA GLY A 33 22.91 -9.91 15.88
C GLY A 33 23.54 -8.77 16.67
N GLN A 34 23.65 -7.61 16.03
CA GLN A 34 23.99 -6.37 16.71
C GLN A 34 22.73 -5.69 17.23
N ILE A 35 22.87 -4.94 18.32
CA ILE A 35 21.79 -4.09 18.84
C ILE A 35 21.40 -3.09 17.75
N LEU A 36 20.11 -3.08 17.37
CA LEU A 36 19.56 -2.08 16.46
C LEU A 36 19.76 -0.70 17.08
N ARG A 37 20.56 0.15 16.43
CA ARG A 37 20.68 1.55 16.81
C ARG A 37 19.57 2.33 16.12
N ALA A 38 18.79 3.06 16.90
CA ALA A 38 17.82 4.01 16.35
C ALA A 38 18.55 4.98 15.42
N GLN A 39 18.10 5.05 14.16
CA GLN A 39 18.61 6.00 13.19
C GLN A 39 17.71 7.23 13.19
N GLN A 40 18.30 8.42 13.12
CA GLN A 40 17.51 9.62 12.90
C GLN A 40 16.87 9.54 11.51
N PRO A 41 15.58 9.87 11.37
CA PRO A 41 14.93 9.86 10.06
C PRO A 41 15.67 10.79 9.09
N ASP A 42 16.02 10.28 7.93
CA ASP A 42 16.61 11.07 6.86
C ASP A 42 15.68 12.25 6.49
N PRO A 43 16.19 13.48 6.27
CA PRO A 43 15.36 14.61 5.85
C PRO A 43 14.52 14.34 4.59
N GLU A 44 15.07 13.60 3.62
CA GLU A 44 14.36 13.17 2.41
C GLU A 44 13.20 12.23 2.78
N ILE A 45 13.47 11.20 3.59
CA ILE A 45 12.44 10.26 4.07
C ILE A 45 11.34 11.01 4.83
N THR A 46 11.71 11.96 5.68
CA THR A 46 10.76 12.78 6.43
C THR A 46 9.88 13.63 5.50
N ALA A 47 10.45 14.18 4.43
CA ALA A 47 9.70 14.93 3.42
C ALA A 47 8.77 14.04 2.59
N ILE A 48 9.19 12.81 2.29
CA ILE A 48 8.36 11.80 1.60
C ILE A 48 7.19 11.38 2.50
N LEU A 49 7.44 11.09 3.78
CA LEU A 49 6.40 10.69 4.73
C LEU A 49 5.30 11.75 4.88
N LYS A 50 5.65 13.04 4.81
CA LYS A 50 4.68 14.16 4.85
C LYS A 50 3.77 14.22 3.62
N GLN A 51 4.12 13.54 2.51
CA GLN A 51 3.30 13.50 1.31
C GLN A 51 2.25 12.38 1.36
N ILE A 52 2.34 11.46 2.33
CA ILE A 52 1.36 10.39 2.53
C ILE A 52 0.07 11.00 3.08
N ASP A 53 -1.05 10.72 2.41
CA ASP A 53 -2.36 11.23 2.77
C ASP A 53 -3.28 10.09 3.24
N PRO A 54 -3.59 10.00 4.55
CA PRO A 54 -4.51 9.00 5.07
C PRO A 54 -5.90 9.04 4.43
N ASN A 55 -6.36 10.20 3.95
CA ASN A 55 -7.66 10.31 3.29
C ASN A 55 -7.64 9.63 1.92
N ARG A 56 -6.53 9.69 1.18
CA ARG A 56 -6.35 8.96 -0.07
C ARG A 56 -6.33 7.46 0.15
N ILE A 57 -5.61 7.00 1.17
CA ILE A 57 -5.60 5.58 1.55
C ILE A 57 -7.02 5.10 1.86
N LYS A 58 -7.77 5.85 2.69
CA LYS A 58 -9.16 5.55 3.02
C LYS A 58 -10.04 5.50 1.77
N ALA A 59 -9.91 6.48 0.87
CA ALA A 59 -10.70 6.54 -0.36
C ALA A 59 -10.41 5.33 -1.27
N SER A 60 -9.15 4.90 -1.38
CA SER A 60 -8.78 3.69 -2.13
C SER A 60 -9.39 2.43 -1.51
N ILE A 61 -9.38 2.30 -0.17
CA ILE A 61 -10.03 1.18 0.52
C ILE A 61 -11.54 1.17 0.24
N GLU A 62 -12.21 2.31 0.42
CA GLU A 62 -13.65 2.44 0.17
C GLU A 62 -13.99 2.16 -1.30
N LYS A 63 -13.15 2.61 -2.23
CA LYS A 63 -13.32 2.32 -3.65
C LYS A 63 -13.18 0.83 -3.95
N LEU A 64 -12.18 0.15 -3.40
CA LEU A 64 -12.02 -1.30 -3.55
C LEU A 64 -13.21 -2.07 -2.95
N VAL A 65 -13.69 -1.66 -1.77
CA VAL A 65 -14.89 -2.21 -1.13
C VAL A 65 -16.13 -2.04 -2.02
N SER A 66 -16.25 -0.91 -2.73
CA SER A 66 -17.42 -0.60 -3.57
C SER A 66 -17.64 -1.55 -4.75
N PHE A 67 -16.64 -2.34 -5.15
CA PHE A 67 -16.81 -3.39 -6.16
C PHE A 67 -17.65 -4.59 -5.65
N GLY A 68 -18.03 -4.58 -4.37
CA GLY A 68 -18.88 -5.58 -3.72
C GLY A 68 -18.14 -6.88 -3.42
N THR A 69 -17.71 -7.58 -4.46
CA THR A 69 -16.79 -8.72 -4.37
C THR A 69 -15.67 -8.56 -5.38
N ARG A 70 -14.47 -9.00 -5.00
CA ARG A 70 -13.31 -9.08 -5.90
C ARG A 70 -12.84 -10.53 -5.99
N HIS A 71 -13.76 -11.49 -5.85
CA HIS A 71 -13.44 -12.90 -5.94
C HIS A 71 -12.82 -13.26 -7.28
N THR A 72 -11.81 -14.13 -7.28
CA THR A 72 -11.10 -14.60 -8.48
C THR A 72 -12.04 -15.03 -9.61
N LEU A 73 -13.12 -15.72 -9.26
CA LEU A 73 -14.14 -16.21 -10.20
C LEU A 73 -15.32 -15.25 -10.44
N SER A 74 -15.30 -14.06 -9.83
CA SER A 74 -16.32 -13.04 -10.11
C SER A 74 -16.14 -12.46 -11.52
N SER A 75 -17.06 -11.58 -11.92
CA SER A 75 -17.07 -11.02 -13.28
C SER A 75 -15.72 -10.43 -13.69
N GLN A 76 -15.26 -10.81 -14.88
CA GLN A 76 -14.02 -10.32 -15.49
C GLN A 76 -14.24 -9.08 -16.37
N THR A 77 -15.50 -8.79 -16.70
CA THR A 77 -15.87 -7.83 -17.76
C THR A 77 -16.94 -6.83 -17.33
N ASP A 78 -17.59 -7.04 -16.18
CA ASP A 78 -18.50 -6.05 -15.61
C ASP A 78 -17.67 -4.81 -15.20
N PRO A 79 -18.03 -3.60 -15.63
CA PRO A 79 -17.26 -2.38 -15.36
C PRO A 79 -17.46 -1.81 -13.94
N VAL A 80 -18.44 -2.32 -13.19
CA VAL A 80 -18.87 -1.79 -11.88
C VAL A 80 -18.60 -2.77 -10.75
N ARG A 81 -18.78 -4.08 -10.98
CA ARG A 81 -18.68 -5.13 -9.95
C ARG A 81 -17.68 -6.21 -10.33
N GLY A 82 -16.99 -6.77 -9.36
CA GLY A 82 -16.14 -7.94 -9.58
C GLY A 82 -14.66 -7.62 -9.73
N ILE A 83 -13.88 -8.68 -9.88
CA ILE A 83 -12.42 -8.62 -9.94
C ILE A 83 -11.92 -7.91 -11.22
N GLY A 84 -12.64 -8.00 -12.33
CA GLY A 84 -12.30 -7.29 -13.57
C GLY A 84 -12.33 -5.77 -13.37
N ALA A 85 -13.44 -5.24 -12.84
CA ALA A 85 -13.58 -3.82 -12.52
C ALA A 85 -12.49 -3.33 -11.55
N ALA A 86 -12.16 -4.13 -10.54
CA ALA A 86 -11.13 -3.79 -9.58
C ALA A 86 -9.73 -3.75 -10.22
N ARG A 87 -9.36 -4.76 -11.01
CA ARG A 87 -8.09 -4.82 -11.76
C ARG A 87 -7.92 -3.58 -12.64
N ASP A 88 -8.95 -3.26 -13.43
CA ASP A 88 -8.88 -2.17 -14.40
C ASP A 88 -8.80 -0.81 -13.70
N TRP A 89 -9.49 -0.64 -12.57
CA TRP A 89 -9.36 0.56 -11.73
C TRP A 89 -7.97 0.71 -11.12
N ILE A 90 -7.40 -0.36 -10.55
CA ILE A 90 -6.03 -0.33 -9.99
C ILE A 90 -5.02 0.03 -11.08
N ALA A 91 -5.12 -0.59 -12.25
CA ALA A 91 -4.24 -0.30 -13.38
C ALA A 91 -4.37 1.17 -13.83
N ALA A 92 -5.59 1.71 -13.89
CA ALA A 92 -5.82 3.10 -14.24
C ALA A 92 -5.21 4.09 -13.23
N GLU A 93 -5.35 3.83 -11.92
CA GLU A 93 -4.71 4.65 -10.87
C GLU A 93 -3.18 4.63 -11.02
N LEU A 94 -2.58 3.45 -11.19
CA LEU A 94 -1.13 3.32 -11.37
C LEU A 94 -0.64 4.01 -12.64
N HIS A 95 -1.38 3.92 -13.75
CA HIS A 95 -1.06 4.64 -14.98
C HIS A 95 -1.14 6.16 -14.79
N SER A 96 -2.13 6.64 -14.04
CA SER A 96 -2.24 8.06 -13.67
C SER A 96 -1.03 8.53 -12.86
N TYR A 97 -0.58 7.74 -11.89
CA TYR A 97 0.60 8.06 -11.09
C TYR A 97 1.90 8.03 -11.92
N ALA A 98 2.00 7.07 -12.86
CA ALA A 98 3.16 6.92 -13.73
C ALA A 98 3.42 8.18 -14.58
N ALA A 99 2.41 9.01 -14.86
CA ALA A 99 2.58 10.28 -15.58
C ALA A 99 3.54 11.24 -14.87
N ALA A 100 3.59 11.23 -13.53
CA ALA A 100 4.52 12.06 -12.76
C ALA A 100 5.96 11.52 -12.72
N SER A 101 6.19 10.31 -13.26
CA SER A 101 7.49 9.63 -13.18
C SER A 101 8.47 9.99 -14.29
N ASN A 102 8.07 10.78 -15.29
CA ASN A 102 8.84 11.05 -16.50
C ASN A 102 9.33 9.76 -17.20
N GLY A 103 8.45 8.75 -17.28
CA GLY A 103 8.72 7.49 -17.96
C GLY A 103 9.49 6.45 -17.15
N ARG A 104 9.82 6.72 -15.87
CA ARG A 104 10.54 5.77 -15.00
C ARG A 104 9.63 4.70 -14.40
N MET A 105 8.32 4.95 -14.36
CA MET A 105 7.33 3.98 -13.90
C MET A 105 6.64 3.34 -15.11
N VAL A 106 6.71 2.01 -15.19
CA VAL A 106 6.00 1.21 -16.20
C VAL A 106 4.95 0.36 -15.49
N VAL A 107 3.71 0.41 -15.99
CA VAL A 107 2.58 -0.37 -15.47
C VAL A 107 2.24 -1.47 -16.47
N THR A 108 2.07 -2.70 -15.96
CA THR A 108 1.72 -3.87 -16.76
C THR A 108 0.64 -4.68 -16.06
N VAL A 109 -0.12 -5.45 -16.84
CA VAL A 109 -1.17 -6.35 -16.34
C VAL A 109 -0.90 -7.78 -16.82
N PRO A 110 0.19 -8.43 -16.36
CA PRO A 110 0.51 -9.78 -16.77
C PRO A 110 -0.62 -10.73 -16.38
N SER A 111 -0.99 -11.61 -17.31
CA SER A 111 -2.13 -12.51 -17.16
C SER A 111 -1.80 -13.90 -17.65
N TYR A 112 -2.45 -14.91 -17.08
CA TYR A 112 -2.34 -16.30 -17.50
C TYR A 112 -3.69 -17.02 -17.36
N LEU A 113 -3.90 -18.06 -18.16
CA LEU A 113 -5.07 -18.93 -18.02
C LEU A 113 -4.78 -19.99 -16.96
N GLN A 114 -5.49 -19.96 -15.85
CA GLN A 114 -5.45 -20.97 -14.81
C GLN A 114 -6.36 -22.14 -15.20
N PRO A 115 -5.83 -23.37 -15.39
CA PRO A 115 -6.64 -24.56 -15.59
C PRO A 115 -7.46 -24.92 -14.35
N VAL A 116 -8.38 -25.88 -14.51
CA VAL A 116 -9.21 -26.39 -13.41
C VAL A 116 -8.36 -26.84 -12.22
N ALA A 117 -8.75 -26.41 -11.03
CA ALA A 117 -8.11 -26.72 -9.76
C ALA A 117 -9.12 -26.67 -8.60
N ASN A 118 -8.70 -27.03 -7.38
CA ASN A 118 -9.56 -27.16 -6.19
C ASN A 118 -10.44 -25.91 -5.88
N ARG A 119 -10.06 -24.71 -6.33
CA ARG A 119 -10.84 -23.45 -6.16
C ARG A 119 -11.11 -22.72 -7.48
N VAL A 120 -10.87 -23.39 -8.59
CA VAL A 120 -11.04 -22.86 -9.94
C VAL A 120 -11.75 -23.96 -10.73
N PRO A 121 -13.09 -24.07 -10.62
CA PRO A 121 -13.84 -25.18 -11.22
C PRO A 121 -13.91 -25.07 -12.75
N VAL A 122 -13.63 -23.88 -13.29
CA VAL A 122 -13.59 -23.58 -14.73
C VAL A 122 -12.31 -22.82 -15.06
N PRO A 123 -11.70 -23.03 -16.25
CA PRO A 123 -10.53 -22.26 -16.66
C PRO A 123 -10.79 -20.76 -16.53
N THR A 124 -9.93 -20.06 -15.80
CA THR A 124 -10.12 -18.65 -15.44
C THR A 124 -8.87 -17.86 -15.76
N VAL A 125 -9.03 -16.70 -16.40
CA VAL A 125 -7.90 -15.78 -16.61
C VAL A 125 -7.59 -15.10 -15.27
N ILE A 126 -6.35 -15.24 -14.82
CA ILE A 126 -5.86 -14.57 -13.62
C ILE A 126 -4.87 -13.50 -14.07
N SER A 127 -5.10 -12.27 -13.57
CA SER A 127 -4.27 -11.12 -13.86
C SER A 127 -3.64 -10.59 -12.57
N ASN A 128 -2.41 -10.12 -12.66
CA ASN A 128 -1.81 -9.26 -11.64
C ASN A 128 -1.66 -7.85 -12.21
N VAL A 129 -1.61 -6.84 -11.36
CA VAL A 129 -1.28 -5.47 -11.76
C VAL A 129 0.09 -5.12 -11.16
N VAL A 130 1.02 -4.67 -12.00
CA VAL A 130 2.39 -4.42 -11.58
C VAL A 130 2.83 -3.04 -12.04
N ALA A 131 3.22 -2.17 -11.10
CA ALA A 131 3.95 -0.94 -11.40
C ALA A 131 5.42 -1.10 -11.00
N THR A 132 6.31 -0.92 -11.97
CA THR A 132 7.77 -0.97 -11.76
C THR A 132 8.33 0.44 -11.92
N LEU A 133 8.85 1.00 -10.83
CA LEU A 133 9.57 2.27 -10.81
C LEU A 133 11.08 2.00 -10.80
N THR A 134 11.75 2.27 -11.92
CA THR A 134 13.18 1.96 -12.08
C THR A 134 14.05 2.81 -11.14
N GLY A 135 14.98 2.14 -10.45
CA GLY A 135 15.95 2.77 -9.55
C GLY A 135 17.02 3.56 -10.30
N SER A 136 17.51 4.64 -9.68
CA SER A 136 18.47 5.57 -10.29
C SER A 136 19.93 5.13 -10.19
N LYS A 137 20.28 4.27 -9.23
CA LYS A 137 21.68 3.88 -8.95
C LYS A 137 21.92 2.38 -9.10
N ASP A 138 20.97 1.58 -8.63
CA ASP A 138 21.04 0.12 -8.60
C ASP A 138 19.71 -0.48 -9.07
N PRO A 139 19.42 -0.38 -10.38
CA PRO A 139 18.13 -0.79 -10.92
C PRO A 139 17.87 -2.30 -10.84
N ASN A 140 18.91 -3.11 -10.60
CA ASN A 140 18.80 -4.56 -10.47
C ASN A 140 18.43 -5.01 -9.05
N ARG A 141 18.62 -4.14 -8.05
CA ARG A 141 18.06 -4.36 -6.71
C ARG A 141 16.61 -3.93 -6.70
N VAL A 142 15.73 -4.88 -6.38
CA VAL A 142 14.28 -4.67 -6.40
C VAL A 142 13.73 -4.82 -4.98
N TYR A 143 13.00 -3.81 -4.53
CA TYR A 143 12.12 -3.91 -3.36
C TYR A 143 10.69 -4.10 -3.85
N VAL A 144 10.06 -5.19 -3.41
CA VAL A 144 8.67 -5.51 -3.75
C VAL A 144 7.78 -5.09 -2.59
N VAL A 145 6.76 -4.29 -2.90
CA VAL A 145 5.64 -3.97 -2.02
C VAL A 145 4.39 -4.54 -2.67
N SER A 146 3.56 -5.25 -1.92
CA SER A 146 2.45 -5.99 -2.49
C SER A 146 1.23 -6.00 -1.58
N GLY A 147 0.04 -5.91 -2.17
CA GLY A 147 -1.21 -6.38 -1.59
C GLY A 147 -1.89 -7.41 -2.49
N HIS A 148 -2.86 -8.15 -1.97
CA HIS A 148 -3.74 -8.95 -2.83
C HIS A 148 -5.08 -8.25 -3.03
N TYR A 149 -5.50 -8.11 -4.28
CA TYR A 149 -6.70 -7.33 -4.58
C TYR A 149 -7.97 -8.17 -4.64
N ASP A 150 -7.85 -9.49 -4.64
CA ASP A 150 -8.98 -10.40 -4.59
C ASP A 150 -9.56 -10.53 -3.17
N THR A 151 -10.83 -10.90 -3.10
CA THR A 151 -11.55 -11.14 -1.83
C THR A 151 -12.37 -12.40 -1.89
N ARG A 152 -12.81 -12.89 -0.73
CA ARG A 152 -13.79 -13.97 -0.65
C ARG A 152 -14.57 -13.92 0.64
N VAL A 153 -15.75 -14.52 0.62
CA VAL A 153 -16.44 -14.95 1.84
C VAL A 153 -15.88 -16.29 2.32
N SER A 154 -16.42 -16.82 3.42
CA SER A 154 -15.94 -18.08 4.02
C SER A 154 -16.01 -19.27 3.05
N ASP A 155 -17.10 -19.36 2.27
CA ASP A 155 -17.22 -20.33 1.18
C ASP A 155 -16.31 -19.90 0.01
N ALA A 156 -15.33 -20.76 -0.29
CA ALA A 156 -14.32 -20.51 -1.31
C ALA A 156 -14.86 -20.53 -2.75
N LEU A 157 -16.06 -21.06 -2.98
CA LEU A 157 -16.69 -21.10 -4.31
C LEU A 157 -17.87 -20.13 -4.43
N ASN A 158 -18.12 -19.32 -3.40
CA ASN A 158 -19.09 -18.25 -3.47
C ASN A 158 -18.43 -16.97 -4.03
N PHE A 159 -18.60 -16.77 -5.33
CA PHE A 159 -18.09 -15.63 -6.07
C PHE A 159 -19.17 -14.57 -6.37
N VAL A 160 -20.33 -14.67 -5.70
CA VAL A 160 -21.49 -13.81 -5.92
C VAL A 160 -21.69 -12.85 -4.76
N ASP A 161 -21.66 -13.34 -3.52
CA ASP A 161 -21.93 -12.55 -2.33
C ASP A 161 -20.89 -11.44 -2.12
N ASP A 162 -21.32 -10.37 -1.43
CA ASP A 162 -20.44 -9.27 -1.07
C ASP A 162 -19.31 -9.75 -0.15
N ALA A 163 -18.09 -9.50 -0.58
CA ALA A 163 -16.85 -9.78 0.12
C ALA A 163 -16.03 -8.47 0.14
N PRO A 164 -16.36 -7.52 1.04
CA PRO A 164 -15.83 -6.16 0.98
C PRO A 164 -14.29 -6.13 1.10
N GLY A 165 -13.72 -6.98 1.97
CA GLY A 165 -12.27 -7.16 2.08
C GLY A 165 -11.50 -5.87 2.34
N ALA A 166 -12.03 -4.98 3.19
CA ALA A 166 -11.43 -3.68 3.48
C ALA A 166 -10.04 -3.81 4.12
N ASN A 167 -9.88 -4.76 5.03
CA ASN A 167 -8.61 -5.07 5.68
C ASN A 167 -7.90 -6.30 5.08
N ASP A 168 -8.62 -7.17 4.37
CA ASP A 168 -8.09 -8.38 3.71
C ASP A 168 -8.51 -8.37 2.23
N ASP A 169 -7.74 -7.75 1.34
CA ASP A 169 -6.53 -6.95 1.59
C ASP A 169 -6.55 -5.60 0.83
N ALA A 170 -7.72 -4.93 0.82
CA ALA A 170 -7.82 -3.60 0.22
C ALA A 170 -6.90 -2.58 0.91
N SER A 171 -6.61 -2.75 2.20
CA SER A 171 -5.67 -1.90 2.94
C SER A 171 -4.23 -2.06 2.44
N GLY A 172 -3.77 -3.28 2.17
CA GLY A 172 -2.46 -3.53 1.57
C GLY A 172 -2.33 -2.90 0.18
N VAL A 173 -3.34 -3.13 -0.67
CA VAL A 173 -3.40 -2.52 -2.02
C VAL A 173 -3.43 -0.99 -1.94
N ALA A 174 -4.20 -0.41 -1.01
CA ALA A 174 -4.28 1.04 -0.85
C ALA A 174 -2.95 1.67 -0.40
N ILE A 175 -2.19 1.00 0.47
CA ILE A 175 -0.84 1.42 0.85
C ILE A 175 0.11 1.37 -0.36
N SER A 176 0.03 0.31 -1.16
CA SER A 176 0.82 0.17 -2.39
C SER A 176 0.50 1.30 -3.39
N LEU A 177 -0.79 1.58 -3.64
CA LEU A 177 -1.21 2.69 -4.49
C LEU A 177 -0.71 4.06 -4.01
N GLU A 178 -0.80 4.34 -2.71
CA GLU A 178 -0.34 5.61 -2.15
C GLU A 178 1.19 5.74 -2.23
N LEU A 179 1.92 4.64 -2.03
CA LEU A 179 3.36 4.61 -2.21
C LEU A 179 3.73 4.85 -3.68
N ALA A 180 3.02 4.24 -4.63
CA ALA A 180 3.22 4.46 -6.06
C ALA A 180 3.03 5.95 -6.42
N ARG A 181 1.93 6.56 -5.94
CA ARG A 181 1.61 7.96 -6.17
C ARG A 181 2.71 8.89 -5.68
N VAL A 182 3.17 8.70 -4.43
CA VAL A 182 4.21 9.55 -3.85
C VAL A 182 5.54 9.31 -4.55
N MET A 183 5.95 8.05 -4.73
CA MET A 183 7.27 7.71 -5.27
C MET A 183 7.42 8.02 -6.76
N ALA A 184 6.33 8.21 -7.50
CA ALA A 184 6.38 8.64 -8.89
C ALA A 184 7.23 9.92 -9.08
N SER A 185 7.14 10.89 -8.18
CA SER A 185 7.94 12.13 -8.26
C SER A 185 9.36 12.02 -7.66
N HIS A 186 9.72 10.88 -7.07
CA HIS A 186 11.02 10.66 -6.42
C HIS A 186 11.89 9.70 -7.23
N GLN A 187 13.21 9.69 -6.97
CA GLN A 187 14.19 8.86 -7.68
C GLN A 187 14.88 7.88 -6.73
N PRO A 188 14.20 6.79 -6.31
CA PRO A 188 14.79 5.83 -5.39
C PRO A 188 16.06 5.23 -5.99
N ALA A 189 17.03 4.90 -5.15
CA ALA A 189 18.30 4.32 -5.60
C ALA A 189 18.09 2.92 -6.21
N ALA A 190 17.20 2.13 -5.62
CA ALA A 190 16.81 0.79 -6.06
C ALA A 190 15.46 0.81 -6.78
N THR A 191 15.20 -0.19 -7.60
CA THR A 191 13.90 -0.36 -8.27
C THR A 191 12.83 -0.72 -7.24
N MET A 192 11.66 -0.11 -7.36
CA MET A 192 10.48 -0.46 -6.58
C MET A 192 9.47 -1.16 -7.48
N MET A 193 8.97 -2.31 -7.03
CA MET A 193 7.90 -3.05 -7.71
C MET A 193 6.68 -3.09 -6.80
N LEU A 194 5.59 -2.54 -7.28
CA LEU A 194 4.30 -2.45 -6.61
C LEU A 194 3.40 -3.49 -7.28
N LEU A 195 3.14 -4.60 -6.58
CA LEU A 195 2.52 -5.80 -7.11
C LEU A 195 1.17 -6.05 -6.43
N GLU A 196 0.09 -5.87 -7.19
CA GLU A 196 -1.25 -6.27 -6.78
C GLU A 196 -1.57 -7.62 -7.42
N TRP A 197 -1.54 -8.66 -6.60
CA TRP A 197 -1.67 -10.04 -7.08
C TRP A 197 -2.97 -10.69 -6.66
N ARG A 198 -3.36 -11.75 -7.38
CA ARG A 198 -4.45 -12.63 -6.95
C ARG A 198 -3.91 -13.66 -5.97
N SER A 199 -4.47 -13.74 -4.77
CA SER A 199 -4.03 -14.67 -3.71
C SER A 199 -4.86 -15.94 -3.55
N ARG A 200 -6.19 -15.88 -3.70
CA ARG A 200 -7.10 -16.93 -3.19
C ARG A 200 -8.12 -17.45 -4.19
#